data_AF-A0A4Y9PXN7-F1
#
_entry.id   AF-A0A4Y9PXN7-F1
#
_cell.length_a   1.000
_cell.length_b   1.000
_cell.length_c   1.000
_cell.angle_alpha   90.00
_cell.angle_beta   90.00
_cell.angle_gamma   90.00
#
_symmetry.space_group_name_H-M   'P 1'
#
loop_
_entity.id
_entity.type
_entity.pdbx_description
1 polymer ?
#
loop_
_entity_poly.entity_id
_entity_poly.type
_entity_poly.pdbx_seq_one_letter_code
_entity_poly.pdbx_strand_id
1 'polypeptide(L)'
;MPDPVIAPADLANWLQYPVKEASAVLAEQVAVGWLKDAMGVLELPAAPKGTPLYSWALELSGIAYENPLSLAAGSLGDEASTYDRGRRDRILTSAASASAGRGVGGPLGCFPPPVEYPDPAYRDLRPRW
;
A
#
# COMPACT_ATOMS: atom_id res chain seq x y z
N MET A 1 -8.96 -11.64 14.99
CA MET A 1 -8.68 -10.71 13.89
C MET A 1 -7.79 -9.61 14.44
N PRO A 2 -6.82 -9.08 13.67
CA PRO A 2 -6.16 -7.84 14.07
C PRO A 2 -7.20 -6.73 14.22
N ASP A 3 -6.95 -5.79 15.13
CA ASP A 3 -7.83 -4.64 15.34
C ASP A 3 -7.90 -3.78 14.06
N PRO A 4 -9.08 -3.23 13.72
CA PRO A 4 -9.23 -2.39 12.55
C PRO A 4 -8.38 -1.13 12.70
N VAL A 5 -7.68 -0.76 11.63
CA VAL A 5 -6.94 0.50 11.49
C VAL A 5 -7.89 1.69 11.56
N ILE A 6 -9.08 1.56 10.95
CA ILE A 6 -10.11 2.60 10.88
C ILE A 6 -11.39 2.09 11.54
N ALA A 7 -11.88 2.78 12.57
CA ALA A 7 -13.16 2.44 13.16
C ALA A 7 -14.32 2.85 12.21
N PRO A 8 -15.42 2.07 12.13
CA PRO A 8 -16.58 2.43 11.32
C PRO A 8 -17.15 3.82 11.63
N ALA A 9 -17.08 4.25 12.90
CA ALA A 9 -17.50 5.59 13.32
C ALA A 9 -16.61 6.70 12.73
N ASP A 10 -15.31 6.47 12.60
CA ASP A 10 -14.39 7.43 11.98
C ASP A 10 -14.68 7.58 10.48
N LEU A 11 -15.01 6.47 9.81
CA LEU A 11 -15.42 6.49 8.41
C LEU A 11 -16.76 7.23 8.22
N ALA A 12 -17.76 6.97 9.07
CA ALA A 12 -19.04 7.69 9.04
C ALA A 12 -18.86 9.20 9.26
N ASN A 13 -18.00 9.58 10.20
CA ASN A 13 -17.66 10.98 10.46
C ASN A 13 -16.95 11.61 9.27
N TRP A 14 -16.07 10.90 8.58
CA TRP A 14 -15.39 11.42 7.38
C TRP A 14 -16.37 11.62 6.21
N LEU A 15 -17.24 10.62 5.96
CA LEU A 15 -18.24 10.65 4.91
C LEU A 15 -19.42 11.60 5.18
N GLN A 16 -19.62 12.02 6.43
CA GLN A 16 -20.74 12.85 6.87
C GLN A 16 -22.12 12.17 6.71
N TYR A 17 -22.16 10.84 6.67
CA TYR A 17 -23.40 10.06 6.67
C TYR A 17 -23.24 8.69 7.34
N PRO A 18 -24.34 8.04 7.79
CA PRO A 18 -24.26 6.73 8.43
C PRO A 18 -23.73 5.64 7.51
N VAL A 19 -22.79 4.84 8.00
CA VAL A 19 -22.22 3.69 7.27
C VAL A 19 -22.70 2.37 7.85
N LYS A 20 -22.78 1.33 7.00
CA LYS A 20 -23.00 -0.04 7.45
C LYS A 20 -21.68 -0.63 7.93
N GLU A 21 -21.65 -1.14 9.16
CA GLU A 21 -20.44 -1.67 9.78
C GLU A 21 -19.74 -2.74 8.93
N ALA A 22 -20.50 -3.73 8.43
CA ALA A 22 -19.95 -4.77 7.56
C ALA A 22 -19.31 -4.21 6.26
N SER A 23 -19.90 -3.16 5.69
CA SER A 23 -19.36 -2.51 4.49
C SER A 23 -18.13 -1.66 4.80
N ALA A 24 -18.09 -1.00 5.96
CA ALA A 24 -16.93 -0.24 6.42
C ALA A 24 -15.71 -1.15 6.62
N VAL A 25 -15.91 -2.33 7.23
CA VAL A 25 -14.84 -3.33 7.42
C VAL A 25 -14.29 -3.84 6.08
N LEU A 26 -15.15 -4.11 5.10
CA LEU A 26 -14.70 -4.53 3.77
C LEU A 26 -13.93 -3.42 3.04
N ALA A 27 -14.42 -2.18 3.11
CA ALA A 27 -13.76 -1.03 2.51
C ALA A 27 -12.37 -0.79 3.12
N GLU A 28 -12.25 -0.95 4.44
CA GLU A 28 -10.96 -0.90 5.13
C GLU A 28 -10.01 -2.01 4.65
N GLN A 29 -10.47 -3.25 4.53
CA GLN A 29 -9.64 -4.36 4.04
C GLN A 29 -9.10 -4.10 2.63
N VAL A 30 -9.92 -3.53 1.75
CA VAL A 30 -9.51 -3.13 0.40
C VAL A 30 -8.45 -2.02 0.46
N ALA A 31 -8.68 -0.99 1.26
CA ALA A 31 -7.74 0.13 1.43
C ALA A 31 -6.40 -0.33 2.03
N VAL A 32 -6.43 -1.23 3.01
CA VAL A 32 -5.25 -1.85 3.62
C VAL A 32 -4.49 -2.67 2.59
N GLY A 33 -5.18 -3.45 1.75
CA GLY A 33 -4.55 -4.20 0.65
C GLY A 33 -3.79 -3.28 -0.29
N TRP A 34 -4.41 -2.19 -0.75
CA TRP A 34 -3.76 -1.21 -1.61
C TRP A 34 -2.53 -0.56 -0.96
N LEU A 35 -2.60 -0.22 0.33
CA LEU A 35 -1.47 0.36 1.05
C LEU A 35 -0.33 -0.64 1.23
N LYS A 36 -0.63 -1.91 1.58
CA LYS A 36 0.37 -2.99 1.69
C LYS A 36 1.12 -3.17 0.37
N ASP A 37 0.38 -3.26 -0.74
CA ASP A 37 0.95 -3.39 -2.07
C ASP A 37 1.83 -2.19 -2.44
N ALA A 38 1.33 -0.96 -2.23
CA ALA A 38 2.07 0.26 -2.55
C ALA A 38 3.34 0.42 -1.70
N MET A 39 3.29 0.01 -0.43
CA MET A 39 4.43 0.11 0.48
C MET A 39 5.41 -1.06 0.34
N GLY A 40 5.01 -2.15 -0.31
CA GLY A 40 5.82 -3.37 -0.46
C GLY A 40 5.95 -4.18 0.85
N VAL A 41 4.92 -4.17 1.71
CA VAL A 41 4.94 -4.81 3.02
C VAL A 41 3.82 -5.84 3.17
N LEU A 42 4.10 -6.93 3.88
CA LEU A 42 3.08 -7.94 4.20
C LEU A 42 2.14 -7.48 5.33
N GLU A 43 2.65 -6.67 6.25
CA GLU A 43 1.89 -6.09 7.34
C GLU A 43 2.08 -4.57 7.41
N LEU A 44 0.98 -3.87 7.63
CA LEU A 44 1.04 -2.42 7.81
C LEU A 44 1.60 -2.10 9.20
N PRO A 45 2.48 -1.10 9.31
CA PRO A 45 2.88 -0.59 10.61
C PRO A 45 1.67 0.03 11.32
N ALA A 46 1.76 0.13 12.65
CA ALA A 46 0.73 0.79 13.44
C ALA A 46 0.47 2.22 12.91
N ALA A 47 -0.82 2.54 12.71
CA ALA A 47 -1.27 3.81 12.16
C ALA A 47 -2.12 4.57 13.19
N PRO A 48 -1.52 5.15 14.24
CA PRO A 48 -2.29 5.90 15.23
C PRO A 48 -2.94 7.14 14.59
N LYS A 49 -4.08 7.57 15.16
CA LYS A 49 -4.80 8.77 14.72
C LYS A 49 -3.88 9.98 14.64
N GLY A 50 -4.01 10.75 13.56
CA GLY A 50 -3.17 11.93 13.29
C GLY A 50 -1.87 11.64 12.53
N THR A 51 -1.56 10.36 12.25
CA THR A 51 -0.45 10.03 11.35
C THR A 51 -0.87 10.11 9.88
N PRO A 52 0.07 10.36 8.94
CA PRO A 52 -0.24 10.31 7.51
C PRO A 52 -0.82 8.96 7.08
N LEU A 53 -0.31 7.86 7.64
CA LEU A 53 -0.79 6.52 7.32
C LEU A 53 -2.25 6.31 7.73
N TYR A 54 -2.65 6.81 8.91
CA TYR A 54 -4.04 6.79 9.33
C TYR A 54 -4.93 7.60 8.38
N SER A 55 -4.52 8.83 8.03
CA SER A 55 -5.29 9.68 7.12
C SER A 55 -5.42 9.06 5.72
N TRP A 56 -4.36 8.43 5.21
CA TRP A 56 -4.39 7.70 3.95
C TRP A 56 -5.32 6.50 3.99
N ALA A 57 -5.26 5.70 5.05
CA ALA A 57 -6.15 4.55 5.23
C ALA A 57 -7.62 5.01 5.31
N LEU A 58 -7.91 6.11 6.02
CA LEU A 58 -9.25 6.68 6.14
C LEU A 58 -9.80 7.12 4.77
N GLU A 59 -9.04 7.93 4.03
CA GLU A 59 -9.46 8.43 2.71
C GLU A 59 -9.63 7.27 1.70
N LEU A 60 -8.71 6.31 1.67
CA LEU A 60 -8.81 5.15 0.78
C LEU A 60 -9.99 4.25 1.12
N SER A 61 -10.30 4.09 2.42
CA SER A 61 -11.48 3.35 2.87
C SER A 61 -12.76 4.05 2.41
N GLY A 62 -12.80 5.39 2.46
CA GLY A 62 -13.87 6.19 1.90
C GLY A 62 -14.09 5.95 0.40
N ILE A 63 -13.01 6.05 -0.38
CA ILE A 63 -13.05 5.78 -1.82
C ILE A 63 -13.55 4.35 -2.12
N ALA A 64 -13.05 3.35 -1.38
CA ALA A 64 -13.47 1.97 -1.53
C ALA A 64 -14.94 1.75 -1.13
N TYR A 65 -15.42 2.48 -0.11
CA TYR A 65 -16.81 2.41 0.35
C TYR A 65 -17.78 3.00 -0.68
N GLU A 66 -17.43 4.13 -1.30
CA GLU A 66 -18.29 4.81 -2.27
C GLU A 66 -18.27 4.15 -3.66
N ASN A 67 -17.14 3.55 -4.04
CA ASN A 67 -17.01 2.82 -5.31
C ASN A 67 -16.43 1.40 -5.11
N PRO A 68 -17.20 0.47 -4.54
CA PRO A 68 -16.70 -0.87 -4.21
C PRO A 68 -16.35 -1.71 -5.45
N LEU A 69 -16.91 -1.38 -6.61
CA LEU A 69 -16.64 -2.10 -7.87
C LEU A 69 -15.49 -1.49 -8.68
N SER A 70 -14.93 -0.35 -8.25
CA SER A 70 -13.89 0.39 -8.98
C SER A 70 -14.22 0.61 -10.46
N LEU A 71 -15.51 0.73 -10.79
CA LEU A 71 -15.96 0.94 -12.17
C LEU A 71 -15.64 2.38 -12.56
N ALA A 72 -15.02 2.54 -13.74
CA ALA A 72 -14.99 3.84 -14.39
C ALA A 72 -16.42 4.14 -14.86
N ALA A 73 -17.03 5.19 -14.32
CA ALA A 73 -18.32 5.65 -14.81
C ALA A 73 -18.17 6.14 -16.27
N GLY A 74 -19.23 5.98 -17.06
CA GLY A 74 -19.32 6.42 -18.45
C GLY A 74 -20.46 7.41 -18.68
N SER A 75 -20.94 8.10 -17.63
CA SER A 75 -22.06 9.03 -17.69
C SER A 75 -22.02 10.05 -16.55
N LEU A 76 -22.64 11.23 -16.77
CA LEU A 76 -22.85 12.35 -15.83
C LEU A 76 -22.79 11.94 -14.34
N GLY A 77 -21.65 12.27 -13.72
CA GLY A 77 -21.15 11.70 -12.46
C GLY A 77 -19.64 11.40 -12.50
N ASP A 78 -19.07 11.37 -13.72
CA ASP A 78 -17.67 11.05 -14.03
C ASP A 78 -16.63 11.93 -13.32
N GLU A 79 -16.96 13.17 -12.94
CA GLU A 79 -16.03 14.11 -12.31
C GLU A 79 -15.61 13.63 -10.90
N ALA A 80 -16.55 13.14 -10.10
CA ALA A 80 -16.28 12.62 -8.74
C ALA A 80 -15.44 11.33 -8.82
N SER A 81 -15.83 10.39 -9.69
CA SER A 81 -15.09 9.13 -9.89
C SER A 81 -13.67 9.34 -10.44
N THR A 82 -13.47 10.36 -11.27
CA THR A 82 -12.14 10.73 -11.79
C THR A 82 -11.28 11.37 -10.70
N TYR A 83 -11.88 12.23 -9.86
CA TYR A 83 -11.21 12.81 -8.70
C TYR A 83 -10.73 11.72 -7.72
N ASP A 84 -11.59 10.76 -7.39
CA ASP A 84 -11.29 9.68 -6.46
C ASP A 84 -10.15 8.80 -6.97
N ARG A 85 -10.16 8.44 -8.26
CA ARG A 85 -9.05 7.72 -8.88
C ARG A 85 -7.75 8.51 -8.79
N GLY A 86 -7.77 9.79 -9.18
CA GLY A 86 -6.58 10.64 -9.13
C GLY A 86 -6.10 10.91 -7.71
N ARG A 87 -6.99 10.92 -6.71
CA ARG A 87 -6.63 11.06 -5.30
C ARG A 87 -6.04 9.76 -4.76
N ARG A 88 -6.65 8.61 -5.05
CA ARG A 88 -6.12 7.29 -4.71
C ARG A 88 -4.68 7.12 -5.20
N ASP A 89 -4.42 7.39 -6.47
CA ASP A 89 -3.10 7.19 -7.07
C ASP A 89 -2.04 8.11 -6.43
N ARG A 90 -2.42 9.35 -6.06
CA ARG A 90 -1.55 10.27 -5.30
C ARG A 90 -1.23 9.77 -3.89
N ILE A 91 -2.21 9.21 -3.19
CA ILE A 91 -2.00 8.62 -1.86
C ILE A 91 -1.04 7.43 -1.96
N LEU A 92 -1.28 6.51 -2.89
CA LEU A 92 -0.46 5.30 -3.05
C LEU A 92 0.98 5.64 -3.45
N THR A 93 1.17 6.62 -4.34
CA THR A 93 2.51 7.13 -4.69
C THR A 93 3.23 7.72 -3.47
N SER A 94 2.49 8.44 -2.62
CA SER A 94 3.04 9.03 -1.39
C SER A 94 3.39 7.95 -0.36
N ALA A 95 2.56 6.92 -0.24
CA ALA A 95 2.79 5.77 0.65
C ALA A 95 4.03 4.98 0.22
N ALA A 96 4.17 4.68 -1.08
CA ALA A 96 5.36 4.04 -1.65
C ALA A 96 6.64 4.86 -1.41
N SER A 97 6.56 6.18 -1.57
CA SER A 97 7.71 7.07 -1.30
C SER A 97 8.08 7.09 0.18
N ALA A 98 7.09 7.07 1.07
CA ALA A 98 7.30 7.06 2.52
C ALA A 98 7.90 5.73 3.03
N SER A 99 7.60 4.60 2.37
CA SER A 99 8.24 3.31 2.71
C SER A 99 9.69 3.23 2.21
N ALA A 100 9.97 3.74 1.01
CA ALA A 100 11.32 3.78 0.45
C ALA A 100 12.33 4.56 1.32
N GLY A 101 11.89 5.66 1.95
CA GLY A 101 12.72 6.43 2.88
C GLY A 101 12.94 5.78 4.26
N ARG A 102 12.20 4.72 4.60
CA ARG A 102 12.24 4.06 5.92
C ARG A 102 13.03 2.75 5.97
N GLY A 103 13.61 2.29 4.86
CA GLY A 103 14.43 1.07 4.84
C GLY A 103 13.70 -0.21 5.26
N VAL A 104 12.36 -0.17 5.36
CA VAL A 104 11.51 -1.34 5.66
C VAL A 104 11.22 -2.03 4.33
N GLY A 105 12.24 -2.68 3.81
CA GLY A 105 12.25 -3.21 2.45
C GLY A 105 13.68 -3.36 1.99
N GLY A 106 14.44 -4.23 2.65
CA GLY A 106 15.72 -4.66 2.11
C GLY A 106 15.53 -5.17 0.68
N PRO A 107 16.54 -5.03 -0.20
CA PRO A 107 16.45 -5.49 -1.58
C PRO A 107 16.00 -6.96 -1.60
N LEU A 108 14.99 -7.26 -2.43
CA LEU A 108 14.42 -8.60 -2.65
C LEU A 108 15.41 -9.62 -3.26
N GLY A 109 16.70 -9.29 -3.34
CA GLY A 109 17.75 -10.13 -3.87
C GLY A 109 18.93 -10.15 -2.91
N CYS A 110 19.19 -11.30 -2.31
CA CYS A 110 20.52 -11.60 -1.80
C CYS A 110 21.44 -11.80 -3.01
N PHE A 111 22.25 -10.79 -3.33
CA PHE A 111 23.45 -11.07 -4.11
C PHE A 111 24.33 -11.99 -3.27
N PRO A 112 24.84 -13.10 -3.82
CA PRO A 112 25.85 -13.87 -3.11
C PRO A 112 26.99 -12.93 -2.72
N PRO A 113 27.60 -13.13 -1.54
CA PRO A 113 28.76 -12.35 -1.15
C PRO A 113 29.79 -12.43 -2.30
N PRO A 114 30.46 -11.31 -2.63
CA PRO A 114 31.45 -11.31 -3.70
C PRO A 114 32.45 -12.43 -3.44
N VAL A 115 32.64 -13.31 -4.43
CA VAL A 115 33.66 -14.35 -4.36
C VAL A 115 35.01 -13.65 -4.26
N GLU A 116 35.87 -14.07 -3.32
CA GLU A 116 37.23 -13.53 -3.23
C GLU A 116 37.94 -13.70 -4.58
N TYR A 117 38.53 -12.62 -5.09
CA TYR A 117 39.33 -12.67 -6.30
C TYR A 117 40.76 -13.13 -5.98
N PRO A 118 41.35 -14.04 -6.77
CA PRO A 118 40.76 -14.77 -7.88
C PRO A 118 39.85 -15.90 -7.39
N ASP A 119 38.74 -16.11 -8.11
CA ASP A 119 37.80 -17.19 -7.81
C ASP A 119 38.55 -18.55 -7.86
N PRO A 120 38.48 -19.38 -6.80
CA PRO A 120 39.19 -20.64 -6.71
C PRO A 120 38.84 -21.62 -7.86
N ALA A 121 37.69 -21.45 -8.53
CA ALA A 121 37.36 -22.18 -9.75
C ALA A 121 38.31 -21.92 -10.93
N TYR A 122 39.01 -20.77 -10.92
CA TYR A 122 40.03 -20.43 -11.93
C TYR A 122 41.45 -20.90 -11.54
N ARG A 123 41.63 -21.47 -10.34
CA ARG A 123 42.96 -21.87 -9.87
C ARG A 123 43.55 -23.05 -10.66
N ASP A 124 42.68 -23.88 -11.23
CA ASP A 124 43.05 -25.09 -11.98
C ASP A 124 43.07 -24.90 -13.51
N LEU A 125 42.72 -23.71 -14.01
CA LEU A 125 42.74 -23.38 -15.45
C LEU A 125 44.12 -22.92 -15.94
N ARG A 126 45.22 -23.34 -15.30
CA ARG A 126 46.54 -23.08 -15.86
C ARG A 126 46.72 -23.92 -17.13
N PRO A 127 47.07 -23.32 -18.27
CA PRO A 127 47.47 -24.09 -19.42
C PRO A 127 48.68 -24.93 -19.02
N ARG A 128 48.56 -26.26 -19.12
CA ARG A 128 49.71 -27.16 -19.11
C ARG A 128 50.41 -26.94 -20.45
N TRP A 129 51.45 -26.11 -20.43
CA TRP A 129 52.43 -26.04 -21.51
C TRP A 129 53.39 -27.23 -21.40
#